data_AF-A0A7J4JTG5-F1
#
_entry.id   AF-A0A7J4JTG5-F1
#
_cell.length_a   1.000
_cell.length_b   1.000
_cell.length_c   1.000
_cell.angle_alpha   90.00
_cell.angle_beta   90.00
_cell.angle_gamma   90.00
#
_symmetry.space_group_name_H-M   'P 1'
#
loop_
_entity.id
_entity.type
_entity.pdbx_description
1 polymer ?
#
loop_
_entity_poly.entity_id
_entity_poly.type
_entity_poly.pdbx_seq_one_letter_code
_entity_poly.pdbx_strand_id
1 'polypeptide(L)' 'MPETEDNSASGEVYKGERPQFRVVQTEYNSKLGKTLFKDVGAMWRGTSKSGNEFYTLKIGKLRLLVFPNDR' A
#
# COMPACT_ATOMS: atom_id res chain seq x y z
N MET A 1 -38.30 -22.88 -20.75
CA MET A 1 -38.45 -21.60 -20.04
C MET A 1 -37.16 -21.36 -19.28
N PRO A 2 -36.34 -20.36 -19.64
CA PRO A 2 -35.12 -20.04 -18.89
C PRO A 2 -35.45 -19.02 -17.79
N GLU A 3 -35.24 -19.43 -16.53
CA GLU A 3 -35.27 -18.51 -15.39
C GLU A 3 -33.98 -17.70 -15.39
N THR A 4 -34.13 -16.38 -15.36
CA THR A 4 -33.02 -15.43 -15.33
C THR A 4 -32.73 -15.13 -13.87
N GLU A 5 -31.69 -15.74 -13.31
CA GLU A 5 -31.16 -15.35 -12.00
C GLU A 5 -30.21 -14.16 -12.16
N ASP A 6 -30.76 -12.97 -11.88
CA ASP A 6 -30.01 -11.73 -11.68
C ASP A 6 -29.17 -11.86 -10.40
N ASN A 7 -27.92 -12.33 -10.56
CA ASN A 7 -26.95 -12.32 -9.49
C ASN A 7 -26.28 -10.95 -9.49
N SER A 8 -26.99 -9.97 -8.89
CA SER A 8 -26.46 -8.65 -8.52
C SER A 8 -25.35 -8.80 -7.48
N ALA A 9 -24.18 -9.26 -7.93
CA ALA A 9 -22.94 -9.19 -7.17
C ALA A 9 -22.56 -7.71 -7.05
N SER A 10 -22.77 -7.19 -5.84
CA SER A 10 -22.37 -5.87 -5.39
C SER A 10 -20.85 -5.77 -5.51
N GLY A 11 -20.38 -5.34 -6.68
CA GLY A 11 -19.00 -4.94 -6.88
C GLY A 11 -18.77 -3.66 -6.10
N GLU A 12 -18.42 -3.79 -4.82
CA GLU A 12 -17.80 -2.71 -4.07
C GLU A 12 -16.62 -2.21 -4.89
N VAL A 13 -16.79 -1.06 -5.53
CA VAL A 13 -15.71 -0.34 -6.16
C VAL A 13 -14.78 0.04 -5.03
N TYR A 14 -13.75 -0.78 -4.79
CA TYR A 14 -12.68 -0.48 -3.85
C TYR A 14 -12.10 0.87 -4.26
N LYS A 15 -12.58 1.93 -3.59
CA LYS A 15 -12.06 3.28 -3.69
C LYS A 15 -10.69 3.21 -3.06
N GLY A 16 -9.70 2.79 -3.86
CA GLY A 16 -8.42 2.27 -3.40
C GLY A 16 -7.92 3.05 -2.19
N GLU A 17 -7.75 2.34 -1.07
CA GLU A 17 -7.35 2.98 0.18
C GLU A 17 -6.16 3.88 -0.09
N ARG A 18 -6.30 5.16 0.29
CA ARG A 18 -5.18 6.08 0.20
C ARG A 18 -4.07 5.55 1.11
N PRO A 19 -2.81 5.57 0.65
CA PRO A 19 -1.71 5.12 1.48
C PRO A 19 -1.66 5.92 2.78
N GLN A 20 -1.58 5.24 3.91
CA GLN A 20 -1.46 5.88 5.21
C GLN A 20 -0.08 6.49 5.41
N PHE A 21 0.94 5.97 4.72
CA PHE A 21 2.32 6.46 4.83
C PHE A 21 2.95 6.71 3.47
N ARG A 22 3.76 7.78 3.39
CA ARG A 22 4.66 8.06 2.28
C ARG A 22 6.06 7.57 2.62
N VAL A 23 6.72 6.97 1.65
CA VAL A 23 8.07 6.40 1.82
C VAL A 23 9.02 7.33 1.11
N VAL A 24 9.94 7.92 1.87
CA VAL A 24 10.93 8.85 1.36
C VAL A 24 12.33 8.27 1.50
N GLN A 25 13.16 8.48 0.48
CA GLN A 25 14.57 8.17 0.53
C GLN A 25 15.37 9.46 0.68
N THR A 26 16.29 9.47 1.63
CA THR A 26 17.23 10.58 1.81
C THR A 26 18.36 10.46 0.80
N GLU A 27 18.60 11.53 0.04
CA GLU A 27 19.72 11.63 -0.89
C GLU A 27 20.54 12.86 -0.52
N TYR A 28 21.84 12.67 -0.29
CA TYR A 28 22.73 13.79 0.00
C TYR A 28 23.14 14.45 -1.31
N ASN A 29 22.72 15.69 -1.51
CA ASN A 29 23.11 16.45 -2.70
C ASN A 29 24.39 17.24 -2.42
N SER A 30 25.52 16.68 -2.86
CA SER A 30 26.85 17.28 -2.66
C SER A 30 27.01 18.66 -3.32
N LYS A 31 26.17 19.03 -4.30
CA LYS A 31 26.21 20.36 -4.94
C LYS A 31 25.47 21.42 -4.12
N LEU A 32 24.44 21.02 -3.38
CA LEU A 32 23.64 21.92 -2.55
C LEU A 32 24.03 21.88 -1.07
N GLY A 33 24.86 20.91 -0.67
CA GLY A 33 25.29 20.70 0.72
C GLY A 33 24.11 20.38 1.65
N LYS A 34 23.03 19.80 1.12
CA LYS A 34 21.78 19.53 1.86
C LYS A 34 21.26 18.13 1.56
N THR A 35 20.58 17.56 2.56
CA THR A 35 19.83 16.31 2.42
C THR A 35 18.49 16.60 1.76
N LEU A 36 18.23 15.94 0.62
CA LEU A 36 16.95 15.98 -0.07
C LEU A 36 16.14 14.74 0.28
N PHE A 37 14.84 14.92 0.44
CA PHE A 37 13.89 13.83 0.63
C PHE A 37 13.18 13.56 -0.70
N LYS A 38 13.45 12.40 -1.30
CA LYS A 38 12.80 11.98 -2.54
C LYS A 38 11.66 11.04 -2.21
N ASP A 39 10.47 11.31 -2.72
CA ASP A 39 9.34 10.39 -2.62
C ASP A 39 9.64 9.17 -3.51
N VAL A 40 9.74 7.99 -2.88
CA VAL A 40 10.09 6.73 -3.55
C VAL A 40 8.94 5.73 -3.55
N GLY A 41 7.90 5.98 -2.76
CA GLY A 41 6.85 5.00 -2.58
C GLY A 41 5.82 5.35 -1.53
N ALA A 42 4.97 4.37 -1.29
CA ALA A 42 3.88 4.51 -0.35
C ALA A 42 3.66 3.18 0.37
N MET A 43 3.05 3.26 1.55
CA MET A 43 2.75 2.11 2.36
C MET A 43 1.29 2.15 2.81
N TRP A 44 0.66 0.99 2.74
CA TRP A 44 -0.72 0.75 3.10
C TRP A 44 -0.76 -0.17 4.31
N ARG A 45 -1.50 0.21 5.35
CA ARG A 45 -1.84 -0.69 6.45
C ARG A 45 -3.04 -1.53 6.03
N GLY A 46 -2.96 -2.84 6.23
CA GLY A 46 -4.06 -3.77 6.08
C GLY A 46 -4.19 -4.66 7.31
N THR A 47 -5.35 -5.28 7.47
CA THR A 47 -5.62 -6.27 8.52
C THR A 47 -5.93 -7.59 7.85
N SER A 48 -5.27 -8.65 8.27
CA SER A 48 -5.52 -10.00 7.74
C SER A 48 -6.86 -10.53 8.25
N LYS A 49 -7.37 -11.59 7.60
CA LYS A 49 -8.62 -12.26 8.03
C LYS A 49 -8.55 -12.78 9.48
N SER A 50 -7.35 -13.07 9.97
CA SER A 50 -7.10 -13.53 11.34
C SER A 50 -6.93 -12.40 12.35
N GLY A 51 -7.05 -11.14 11.93
CA GLY A 51 -6.90 -9.96 12.79
C GLY A 51 -5.48 -9.40 12.88
N ASN A 52 -4.47 -10.07 12.31
CA ASN A 52 -3.08 -9.59 12.37
C ASN A 52 -2.86 -8.39 11.44
N GLU A 53 -2.16 -7.36 11.92
CA GLU A 53 -1.77 -6.20 11.13
C GLU A 53 -0.66 -6.57 10.13
N PHE A 54 -0.74 -6.04 8.92
CA PHE A 54 0.31 -6.11 7.93
C PHE A 54 0.41 -4.79 7.17
N TYR A 55 1.58 -4.54 6.58
CA TYR A 55 1.80 -3.37 5.75
C TYR A 55 2.21 -3.80 4.35
N THR A 56 1.57 -3.22 3.35
CA THR A 56 2.02 -3.33 1.96
C THR A 56 2.90 -2.14 1.65
N LEU A 57 4.16 -2.36 1.32
CA LEU A 57 5.11 -1.33 0.88
C LEU A 57 5.27 -1.39 -0.64
N LYS A 58 5.00 -0.31 -1.34
CA LYS A 58 5.24 -0.20 -2.79
C LYS A 58 6.32 0.83 -3.07
N ILE A 59 7.38 0.42 -3.76
CA ILE A 59 8.49 1.28 -4.20
C ILE A 59 8.68 1.04 -5.70
N GLY A 60 8.25 2.00 -6.52
CA GLY A 60 8.23 1.82 -7.99
C GLY A 60 7.45 0.58 -8.43
N LYS A 61 8.17 -0.41 -9.00
CA LYS A 61 7.62 -1.72 -9.43
C LYS A 61 7.71 -2.80 -8.34
N LEU A 62 8.45 -2.55 -7.25
CA LEU A 62 8.59 -3.47 -6.14
C LEU A 62 7.37 -3.37 -5.22
N ARG A 63 6.83 -4.52 -4.81
CA ARG A 63 5.77 -4.62 -3.80
C ARG A 63 6.21 -5.62 -2.74
N LEU A 64 6.31 -5.16 -1.50
CA LEU A 64 6.73 -5.95 -0.35
C LEU A 64 5.57 -6.04 0.64
N LEU A 65 5.43 -7.19 1.29
CA LEU A 65 4.60 -7.38 2.46
C LEU A 65 5.50 -7.33 3.69
N VAL A 66 5.14 -6.45 4.62
CA VAL A 66 5.87 -6.18 5.86
C VAL A 66 4.96 -6.59 7.01
N PHE A 67 5.49 -7.38 7.93
CA PHE A 67 4.78 -7.83 9.12
C PHE A 67 5.47 -7.23 10.35
N PRO A 68 4.71 -6.85 11.40
CA PRO A 68 5.31 -6.43 12.66
C PRO A 68 6.20 -7.55 13.21
N ASN A 69 7.34 -7.17 13.76
CA ASN A 69 8.26 -8.12 14.37
C ASN A 69 7.87 -8.32 15.84
N ASP A 70 6.94 -9.25 16.10
CA ASP A 70 6.46 -9.58 17.46
C ASP A 70 7.40 -10.55 18.20
N ARG A 71 8.71 -10.47 17.94
CA ARG A 71 9.72 -11.41 18.44
C ARG A 71 10.63 -10.79 19.49
#